data_AF-A0A258JFL4-F1
#
_entry.id   AF-A0A258JFL4-F1
#
_cell.length_a   1.000
_cell.length_b   1.000
_cell.length_c   1.000
_cell.angle_alpha   90.00
_cell.angle_beta   90.00
_cell.angle_gamma   90.00
#
_symmetry.space_group_name_H-M   'P 1'
#
loop_
_entity.id
_entity.type
_entity.pdbx_description
1 polymer ?
#
loop_
_entity_poly.entity_id
_entity_poly.type
_entity_poly.pdbx_seq_one_letter_code
_entity_poly.pdbx_strand_id
1 'polypeptide(L)'
;MAKFIIEPHFRLQEWVAEEKDYFAQEGLDYEFRELMRSTDGKQHDKGSKGAFQSFEEGRTASVSCACHWTVNVAASNGHGRMLTDVYSVATAGIFVPADSAIKTPADLAGVPVSGAVVEIWQCD
;
A
#
# COMPACT_ATOMS: atom_id res chain seq x y z
N MET A 1 -2.73 -2.45 -28.09
CA MET A 1 -3.38 -2.43 -26.75
C MET A 1 -2.58 -1.50 -25.87
N ALA A 2 -3.20 -0.88 -24.86
CA ALA A 2 -2.41 -0.17 -23.84
C ALA A 2 -1.63 -1.21 -23.01
N LYS A 3 -0.38 -0.91 -22.64
CA LYS A 3 0.41 -1.77 -21.76
C LYS A 3 -0.28 -1.97 -20.42
N PHE A 4 -0.17 -3.16 -19.85
CA PHE A 4 -0.65 -3.45 -18.51
C PHE A 4 0.27 -2.79 -17.48
N ILE A 5 -0.24 -1.85 -16.68
CA ILE A 5 0.59 -1.08 -15.75
C ILE A 5 0.53 -1.73 -14.37
N ILE A 6 1.69 -2.14 -13.85
CA ILE A 6 1.85 -2.77 -12.54
C ILE A 6 2.52 -1.77 -11.60
N GLU A 7 1.82 -1.38 -10.55
CA GLU A 7 2.37 -0.57 -9.45
C GLU A 7 2.48 -1.45 -8.19
N PRO A 8 3.69 -1.88 -7.79
CA PRO A 8 3.86 -2.84 -6.69
C PRO A 8 3.53 -2.23 -5.31
N HIS A 9 3.73 -0.92 -5.13
CA HIS A 9 3.35 -0.15 -3.93
C HIS A 9 3.54 -0.92 -2.60
N PHE A 10 4.79 -1.34 -2.34
CA PHE A 10 5.29 -2.11 -1.17
C PHE A 10 4.96 -3.60 -1.11
N ARG A 11 4.19 -4.13 -2.04
CA ARG A 11 3.84 -5.56 -2.05
C ARG A 11 4.95 -6.40 -2.69
N LEU A 12 5.39 -7.42 -1.97
CA LEU A 12 6.50 -8.28 -2.37
C LEU A 12 6.20 -9.16 -3.59
N GLN A 13 4.96 -9.62 -3.75
CA GLN A 13 4.64 -10.62 -4.78
C GLN A 13 4.83 -10.09 -6.21
N GLU A 14 4.54 -8.81 -6.48
CA GLU A 14 4.81 -8.23 -7.80
C GLU A 14 6.31 -8.13 -8.08
N TRP A 15 7.13 -7.82 -7.06
CA TRP A 15 8.59 -7.83 -7.19
C TRP A 15 9.14 -9.24 -7.45
N VAL A 16 8.64 -10.24 -6.74
CA VAL A 16 9.04 -11.64 -6.97
C VAL A 16 8.64 -12.09 -8.37
N ALA A 17 7.45 -11.71 -8.86
CA ALA A 17 6.99 -12.04 -10.19
C ALA A 17 7.80 -11.32 -11.29
N GLU A 18 8.23 -10.09 -11.04
CA GLU A 18 9.17 -9.35 -11.91
C GLU A 18 10.53 -10.04 -11.97
N GLU A 19 11.15 -10.30 -10.82
CA GLU A 19 12.51 -10.88 -10.74
C GLU A 19 12.58 -12.30 -11.33
N LYS A 20 11.50 -13.08 -11.23
CA LYS A 20 11.42 -14.45 -11.74
C LYS A 20 10.83 -14.56 -13.15
N ASP A 21 10.66 -13.44 -13.85
CA ASP A 21 10.09 -13.37 -15.20
C ASP A 21 8.68 -13.96 -15.34
N TYR A 22 7.89 -14.07 -14.26
CA TYR A 22 6.58 -14.70 -14.31
C TYR A 22 5.60 -13.93 -15.20
N PHE A 23 5.62 -12.60 -15.18
CA PHE A 23 4.77 -11.79 -16.06
C PHE A 23 5.10 -12.01 -17.55
N ALA A 24 6.39 -12.09 -17.87
CA ALA A 24 6.86 -12.34 -19.24
C ALA A 24 6.56 -13.77 -19.71
N GLN A 25 6.70 -14.77 -18.82
CA GLN A 25 6.36 -16.17 -19.11
C GLN A 25 4.88 -16.37 -19.41
N GLU A 26 4.00 -15.60 -18.76
CA GLU A 26 2.56 -15.56 -19.06
C GLU A 26 2.24 -14.75 -20.34
N GLY A 27 3.24 -14.18 -21.01
CA GLY A 27 3.08 -13.42 -22.26
C GLY A 27 2.46 -12.04 -22.07
N LEU A 28 2.55 -11.46 -20.87
CA LEU A 28 1.99 -10.15 -20.58
C LEU A 28 2.82 -9.03 -21.23
N ASP A 29 2.17 -8.09 -21.93
CA ASP A 29 2.79 -6.82 -22.35
C ASP A 29 2.55 -5.77 -21.26
N TYR A 30 3.55 -5.56 -20.40
CA TYR A 30 3.41 -4.74 -19.20
C TYR A 30 4.48 -3.65 -19.04
N GLU A 31 4.20 -2.75 -18.11
CA GLU A 31 5.12 -1.77 -17.56
C GLU A 31 5.18 -1.96 -16.04
N PHE A 32 6.36 -2.30 -15.52
CA PHE A 32 6.61 -2.34 -14.09
C PHE A 32 6.98 -0.93 -13.59
N ARG A 33 6.07 -0.30 -12.85
CA ARG A 33 6.21 1.11 -12.43
C ARG A 33 6.47 1.23 -10.94
N GLU A 34 7.74 1.31 -10.58
CA GLU A 34 8.15 1.64 -9.23
C GLU A 34 7.98 3.14 -8.94
N LEU A 35 7.00 3.47 -8.11
CA LEU A 35 6.72 4.85 -7.68
C LEU A 35 7.53 5.28 -6.45
N MET A 36 7.96 4.34 -5.61
CA MET A 36 8.60 4.58 -4.32
C MET A 36 10.12 4.67 -4.43
N ARG A 37 10.62 5.80 -4.95
CA ARG A 37 12.05 6.01 -5.22
C ARG A 37 12.78 6.90 -4.20
N SER A 38 12.10 7.31 -3.14
CA SER A 38 12.63 8.22 -2.12
C SER A 38 12.36 7.72 -0.70
N THR A 39 13.34 7.89 0.18
CA THR A 39 13.26 7.54 1.61
C THR A 39 12.85 8.71 2.49
N ASP A 40 12.60 9.90 1.93
CA ASP A 40 12.24 11.11 2.69
C ASP A 40 10.78 11.16 3.16
N GLY A 41 9.97 10.17 2.79
CA GLY A 41 8.57 10.01 3.21
C GLY A 41 7.59 11.02 2.60
N LYS A 42 8.06 12.05 1.88
CA LYS A 42 7.22 13.13 1.37
C LYS A 42 6.22 12.69 0.30
N GLN A 43 6.48 11.58 -0.38
CA GLN A 43 5.54 11.03 -1.38
C GLN A 43 4.17 10.68 -0.78
N HIS A 44 4.11 10.36 0.51
CA HIS A 44 2.89 10.03 1.24
C HIS A 44 2.24 11.24 1.91
N ASP A 45 2.91 12.40 1.96
CA ASP A 45 2.28 13.65 2.38
C ASP A 45 1.40 14.19 1.24
N LYS A 46 0.13 13.81 1.29
CA LYS A 46 -0.89 14.19 0.30
C LYS A 46 -1.80 15.31 0.81
N GLY A 47 -1.45 15.95 1.93
CA GLY A 47 -2.31 16.93 2.59
C GLY A 47 -3.69 16.35 2.94
N SER A 48 -4.76 16.97 2.44
CA SER A 48 -6.15 16.56 2.69
C SER A 48 -6.66 15.45 1.77
N LYS A 49 -5.85 14.96 0.83
CA LYS A 49 -6.24 13.87 -0.09
C LYS A 49 -5.62 12.55 0.38
N GLY A 50 -6.41 11.48 0.38
CA GLY A 50 -5.96 10.13 0.72
C GLY A 50 -5.90 9.20 -0.50
N ALA A 51 -5.61 7.94 -0.24
CA ALA A 51 -5.60 6.90 -1.26
C ALA A 51 -6.97 6.75 -1.95
N PHE A 52 -8.09 6.95 -1.24
CA PHE A 52 -9.44 6.83 -1.81
C PHE A 52 -9.68 7.82 -2.96
N GLN A 53 -9.32 9.09 -2.77
CA GLN A 53 -9.50 10.13 -3.80
C GLN A 53 -8.74 9.79 -5.09
N SER A 54 -7.59 9.11 -4.99
CA SER A 54 -6.88 8.65 -6.19
C SER A 54 -7.63 7.54 -6.97
N PHE A 55 -8.46 6.74 -6.29
CA PHE A 55 -9.34 5.79 -6.97
C PHE A 55 -10.53 6.49 -7.62
N GLU A 56 -11.12 7.49 -6.95
CA GLU A 56 -12.21 8.31 -7.51
C GLU A 56 -11.78 9.06 -8.78
N GLU A 57 -10.58 9.65 -8.77
CA GLU A 57 -9.99 10.37 -9.91
C GLU A 57 -9.65 9.44 -11.10
N GLY A 58 -9.63 8.11 -10.87
CA GLY A 58 -9.27 7.11 -11.87
C GLY A 58 -7.77 6.89 -11.93
N ARG A 59 -7.30 5.79 -11.33
CA ARG A 59 -5.90 5.38 -11.45
C ARG A 59 -5.60 4.87 -12.85
N THR A 60 -4.41 5.21 -13.35
CA THR A 60 -3.92 4.69 -14.64
C THR A 60 -3.34 3.28 -14.52
N ALA A 61 -3.02 2.85 -13.30
CA ALA A 61 -2.51 1.50 -13.02
C ALA A 61 -3.57 0.42 -13.30
N SER A 62 -3.16 -0.65 -13.96
CA SER A 62 -3.99 -1.85 -14.14
C SER A 62 -4.03 -2.68 -12.86
N VAL A 63 -2.92 -2.71 -12.10
CA VAL A 63 -2.82 -3.30 -10.77
C VAL A 63 -2.14 -2.29 -9.84
N SER A 64 -2.81 -1.94 -8.75
CA SER A 64 -2.27 -1.10 -7.67
C SER A 64 -2.78 -1.61 -6.32
N CYS A 65 -2.38 -0.94 -5.23
CA CYS A 65 -2.83 -1.28 -3.89
C CYS A 65 -3.22 -0.04 -3.08
N ALA A 66 -3.91 -0.29 -1.98
CA ALA A 66 -4.06 0.59 -0.83
C ALA A 66 -4.41 -0.30 0.38
N CYS A 67 -4.60 0.30 1.56
CA CYS A 67 -5.07 -0.46 2.71
C CYS A 67 -6.48 -1.06 2.46
N HIS A 68 -6.79 -2.13 3.20
CA HIS A 68 -8.04 -2.88 3.07
C HIS A 68 -9.29 -1.97 3.05
N TRP A 69 -9.36 -1.02 3.99
CA TRP A 69 -10.48 -0.08 4.06
C TRP A 69 -10.66 0.70 2.76
N THR A 70 -9.60 1.32 2.24
CA THR A 70 -9.67 2.10 1.01
C THR A 70 -10.06 1.25 -0.20
N VAL A 71 -9.47 0.06 -0.36
CA VAL A 71 -9.78 -0.83 -1.50
C VAL A 71 -11.22 -1.28 -1.45
N ASN A 72 -11.72 -1.64 -0.26
CA ASN A 72 -13.09 -2.12 -0.11
C ASN A 72 -14.12 -1.00 -0.39
N VAL A 73 -13.87 0.21 0.12
CA VAL A 73 -14.72 1.38 -0.17
C VAL A 73 -14.67 1.73 -1.66
N ALA A 74 -13.49 1.77 -2.27
CA ALA A 74 -13.33 2.05 -3.70
C ALA A 74 -14.08 1.03 -4.58
N ALA A 75 -13.88 -0.26 -4.33
CA ALA A 75 -14.57 -1.34 -5.06
C ALA A 75 -16.09 -1.27 -4.88
N SER A 76 -16.58 -1.00 -3.66
CA SER A 76 -18.01 -0.89 -3.37
C SER A 76 -18.68 0.31 -4.06
N ASN A 77 -17.91 1.36 -4.35
CA ASN A 77 -18.37 2.55 -5.09
C ASN A 77 -18.09 2.45 -6.60
N GLY A 78 -17.65 1.29 -7.11
CA GLY A 78 -17.39 1.06 -8.53
C GLY A 78 -16.05 1.57 -9.04
N HIS A 79 -15.14 1.99 -8.15
CA HIS A 79 -13.79 2.45 -8.48
C HIS A 79 -12.79 1.28 -8.47
N GLY A 80 -12.91 0.40 -9.47
CA GLY A 80 -12.03 -0.76 -9.65
C GLY A 80 -12.60 -2.07 -9.07
N ARG A 81 -11.74 -3.08 -8.96
CA ARG A 81 -12.09 -4.41 -8.43
C ARG A 81 -11.04 -4.85 -7.42
N MET A 82 -11.48 -5.50 -6.35
CA MET A 82 -10.59 -6.11 -5.37
C MET A 82 -10.17 -7.50 -5.84
N LEU A 83 -8.87 -7.76 -5.87
CA LEU A 83 -8.32 -9.11 -6.05
C LEU A 83 -8.14 -9.73 -4.67
N THR A 84 -9.04 -10.62 -4.28
CA THR A 84 -9.10 -11.20 -2.93
C THR A 84 -8.06 -12.29 -2.68
N ASP A 85 -7.59 -12.94 -3.74
CA ASP A 85 -6.73 -14.13 -3.65
C ASP A 85 -5.28 -13.79 -3.29
N VAL A 86 -4.90 -12.51 -3.34
CA VAL A 86 -3.56 -11.99 -3.01
C VAL A 86 -3.59 -11.02 -1.82
N TYR A 87 -4.56 -11.21 -0.92
CA TYR A 87 -4.71 -10.38 0.26
C TYR A 87 -3.67 -10.72 1.34
N SER A 88 -2.92 -9.71 1.79
CA SER A 88 -1.92 -9.83 2.86
C SER A 88 -2.44 -9.18 4.14
N VAL A 89 -2.08 -9.77 5.28
CA VAL A 89 -2.35 -9.21 6.62
C VAL A 89 -1.02 -8.98 7.31
N ALA A 90 -0.79 -7.76 7.75
CA ALA A 90 0.35 -7.40 8.58
C ALA A 90 -0.12 -6.96 9.97
N THR A 91 0.68 -7.23 10.99
CA THR A 91 0.45 -6.68 12.32
C THR A 91 0.60 -5.16 12.27
N ALA A 92 -0.42 -4.45 12.74
CA ALA A 92 -0.40 -3.00 12.87
C ALA A 92 -0.47 -2.62 14.34
N GLY A 93 0.18 -1.51 14.70
CA GLY A 93 0.19 -1.01 16.08
C GLY A 93 0.67 0.42 16.15
N ILE A 94 0.45 1.04 17.31
CA ILE A 94 1.07 2.32 17.65
C ILE A 94 2.45 2.00 18.22
N PHE A 95 3.48 2.34 17.46
CA PHE A 95 4.86 2.16 17.88
C PHE A 95 5.33 3.41 18.63
N VAL A 96 5.99 3.18 19.76
CA VAL A 96 6.59 4.23 20.59
C VAL A 96 8.08 3.90 20.80
N PRO A 97 8.93 4.91 21.11
CA PRO A 97 10.30 4.65 21.52
C PRO A 97 10.38 3.63 22.66
N ALA A 98 11.45 2.83 22.70
CA ALA A 98 11.59 1.75 23.68
C ALA A 98 11.53 2.26 25.13
N ASP A 99 12.08 3.45 25.37
CA ASP A 99 12.12 4.17 26.63
C ASP A 99 10.86 5.02 26.92
N SER A 100 9.86 5.00 26.03
CA SER A 100 8.60 5.72 26.23
C SER A 100 7.87 5.29 27.49
N ALA A 101 7.26 6.23 28.20
CA ALA A 101 6.39 5.97 29.34
C ALA A 101 5.03 5.36 28.95
N ILE A 102 4.65 5.41 27.66
CA ILE A 102 3.42 4.84 27.14
C ILE A 102 3.56 3.32 27.11
N LYS A 103 2.84 2.61 27.98
CA LYS A 103 2.88 1.14 28.07
C LYS A 103 1.51 0.49 27.90
N THR A 104 0.45 1.29 28.02
CA THR A 104 -0.93 0.86 27.89
C THR A 104 -1.72 1.79 26.97
N PRO A 105 -2.86 1.36 26.42
CA PRO A 105 -3.71 2.23 25.62
C PRO A 105 -4.20 3.48 26.39
N ALA A 106 -4.34 3.39 27.72
CA ALA A 106 -4.76 4.53 28.54
C ALA A 106 -3.74 5.68 28.54
N ASP A 107 -2.45 5.35 28.40
CA ASP A 107 -1.37 6.33 28.37
C ASP A 107 -1.37 7.19 27.09
N LEU A 108 -2.18 6.80 26.08
CA LEU A 108 -2.37 7.58 24.86
C LEU A 108 -3.39 8.73 25.03
N ALA A 109 -4.07 8.82 26.18
CA ALA A 109 -5.06 9.87 26.41
C ALA A 109 -4.41 11.26 26.32
N GLY A 110 -4.89 12.07 25.37
CA GLY A 110 -4.37 13.42 25.14
C GLY A 110 -3.00 13.49 24.46
N VAL A 111 -2.42 12.35 24.05
CA VAL A 111 -1.16 12.30 23.32
C VAL A 111 -1.43 12.51 21.82
N PRO A 112 -0.76 13.45 21.14
CA PRO A 112 -0.83 13.55 19.69
C PRO A 112 -0.28 12.27 19.04
N VAL A 113 -1.11 11.58 18.25
CA VAL A 113 -0.72 10.38 17.50
C VAL A 113 -0.59 10.73 16.03
N SER A 114 0.58 10.47 15.45
CA SER A 114 0.78 10.51 14.00
C SER A 114 0.29 9.20 13.37
N GLY A 115 -0.48 9.31 12.28
CA GLY A 115 -0.91 8.16 11.49
C GLY A 115 -0.03 8.03 10.26
N ALA A 116 0.75 6.96 10.18
CA ALA A 116 1.41 6.52 8.96
C ALA A 116 1.30 4.98 8.87
N VAL A 117 1.08 4.46 7.66
CA VAL A 117 1.19 3.01 7.42
C VAL A 117 2.67 2.71 7.22
N VAL A 118 3.27 2.01 8.18
CA VAL A 118 4.64 1.48 8.07
C VAL A 118 4.52 -0.03 8.02
N GLU A 119 4.89 -0.64 6.90
CA GLU A 119 4.94 -2.09 6.76
C GLU A 119 6.31 -2.56 7.24
N ILE A 120 6.34 -3.23 8.40
CA ILE A 120 7.57 -3.81 8.96
C ILE A 120 7.59 -5.28 8.58
N TRP A 121 8.48 -5.65 7.66
CA TRP A 121 8.77 -7.04 7.37
C TRP A 121 9.64 -7.62 8.50
N GLN A 122 9.02 -8.35 9.42
CA GLN A 122 9.75 -9.27 10.28
C GLN A 122 9.98 -10.56 9.49
N CYS A 123 11.22 -10.80 9.07
CA CYS A 123 11.64 -12.15 8.71
C CYS A 123 11.85 -12.92 10.01
N ASP A 124 11.15 -14.05 10.15
CA ASP A 124 11.47 -15.10 11.13
C ASP A 124 12.79 -15.82 10.75
#